data_AF-A0A8X6KKI8-F1
#
_entry.id   AF-A0A8X6KKI8-F1
#
_cell.length_a   1.000
_cell.length_b   1.000
_cell.length_c   1.000
_cell.angle_alpha   90.00
_cell.angle_beta   90.00
_cell.angle_gamma   90.00
#
_symmetry.space_group_name_H-M   'P 1'
#
loop_
_entity.id
_entity.type
_entity.pdbx_description
1 polymer ?
#
loop_
_entity_poly.entity_id
_entity_poly.type
_entity_poly.pdbx_seq_one_letter_code
_entity_poly.pdbx_strand_id
1 'polypeptide(L)'
;MVTLADLSSTIRGIHFNGNNQGIANLDTICTANAVGLTKVEDVFQPHSTSIIISHLIGHNLGMEHDQSNCDCSKGPPCIMTNTIP
;
A
#
# COMPACT_ATOMS: atom_id res chain seq x y z
N MET A 1 -0.83 -21.06 -10.76
CA MET A 1 -0.98 -19.83 -11.54
C MET A 1 0.22 -18.95 -11.20
N VAL A 2 1.30 -19.12 -11.96
CA VAL A 2 2.48 -18.23 -11.90
C VAL A 2 2.29 -17.30 -13.09
N THR A 3 1.69 -16.14 -12.88
CA THR A 3 1.73 -15.08 -13.88
C THR A 3 3.15 -14.50 -13.88
N LEU A 4 3.66 -14.09 -15.05
CA LEU A 4 4.93 -13.37 -15.24
C LEU A 4 4.89 -11.96 -14.58
N ALA A 5 4.56 -11.89 -13.30
CA ALA A 5 4.34 -10.66 -12.56
C ALA A 5 5.21 -10.67 -11.31
N ASP A 6 5.97 -9.59 -11.10
CA ASP A 6 6.85 -9.41 -9.94
C ASP A 6 6.07 -9.11 -8.65
N LEU A 7 4.82 -8.67 -8.79
CA LEU A 7 3.90 -8.27 -7.73
C LEU A 7 2.44 -8.44 -8.18
N SER A 8 1.55 -8.84 -7.27
CA SER A 8 0.10 -8.81 -7.46
C SER A 8 -0.59 -7.89 -6.45
N SER A 9 -1.42 -6.96 -6.90
CA SER A 9 -2.26 -6.13 -6.03
C SER A 9 -3.74 -6.40 -6.30
N THR A 10 -4.52 -6.61 -5.24
CA THR A 10 -5.96 -6.88 -5.30
C THR A 10 -6.74 -5.74 -4.67
N ILE A 11 -7.74 -5.22 -5.38
CA ILE A 11 -8.59 -4.13 -4.94
C ILE A 11 -9.98 -4.68 -4.60
N ARG A 12 -10.52 -4.32 -3.43
CA ARG A 12 -11.83 -4.80 -2.93
C ARG A 12 -12.69 -3.66 -2.41
N GLY A 13 -14.00 -3.75 -2.61
CA GLY A 13 -14.99 -2.84 -2.00
C GLY A 13 -15.50 -3.30 -0.62
N ILE A 14 -14.80 -4.22 0.05
CA ILE A 14 -15.20 -4.73 1.37
C ILE A 14 -14.28 -4.17 2.46
N HIS A 15 -14.82 -4.00 3.67
CA HIS A 15 -14.06 -3.52 4.82
C HIS A 15 -13.19 -4.64 5.39
N PHE A 16 -11.95 -4.31 5.75
CA PHE A 16 -11.13 -5.19 6.59
C PHE A 16 -11.59 -5.11 8.04
N ASN A 17 -11.21 -6.13 8.83
CA ASN A 17 -11.44 -6.06 10.27
C ASN A 17 -10.51 -5.00 10.88
N GLY A 18 -11.06 -4.04 11.63
CA GLY A 18 -10.35 -2.87 12.13
C GLY A 18 -10.34 -1.68 11.16
N ASN A 19 -9.47 -0.70 11.43
CA ASN A 19 -9.36 0.55 10.64
C ASN A 19 -8.31 0.47 9.53
N ASN A 20 -7.95 -0.73 9.07
CA ASN A 20 -6.95 -0.91 8.03
C ASN A 20 -7.55 -0.62 6.65
N GLN A 21 -6.81 0.13 5.84
CA GLN A 21 -7.16 0.44 4.44
C GLN A 21 -6.50 -0.54 3.45
N GLY A 22 -5.53 -1.32 3.91
CA GLY A 22 -4.87 -2.36 3.13
C GLY A 22 -3.85 -3.16 3.93
N ILE A 23 -3.28 -4.19 3.31
CA ILE A 23 -2.22 -5.04 3.86
C ILE A 23 -1.28 -5.52 2.76
N ALA A 24 0.02 -5.58 3.07
CA ALA A 24 1.07 -6.12 2.21
C ALA A 24 2.19 -6.75 3.06
N ASN A 25 2.99 -7.60 2.44
CA ASN A 25 4.16 -8.22 3.06
C ASN A 25 5.41 -7.34 2.86
N LEU A 26 6.21 -7.19 3.92
CA LEU A 26 7.45 -6.41 3.87
C LEU A 26 8.56 -7.19 3.16
N ASP A 27 9.28 -6.53 2.24
CA ASP A 27 10.47 -7.05 1.55
C ASP A 27 10.22 -8.40 0.85
N THR A 28 9.16 -8.44 0.03
CA THR A 28 8.72 -9.67 -0.64
C THR A 28 8.64 -9.55 -2.15
N ILE A 29 9.08 -8.44 -2.75
CA ILE A 29 9.09 -8.25 -4.21
C ILE A 29 9.76 -9.43 -4.92
N CYS A 30 9.20 -9.86 -6.06
CA CYS A 30 9.68 -11.01 -6.84
C CYS A 30 9.62 -12.37 -6.11
N THR A 31 8.97 -12.47 -4.95
CA THR A 31 8.68 -13.73 -4.28
C THR A 31 7.23 -14.16 -4.50
N ALA A 32 6.89 -15.39 -4.16
CA ALA A 32 5.50 -15.85 -4.16
C ALA A 32 4.59 -15.06 -3.18
N ASN A 33 5.18 -14.31 -2.25
CA ASN A 33 4.49 -13.48 -1.28
C ASN A 33 4.40 -12.00 -1.69
N ALA A 34 4.85 -11.65 -2.90
CA ALA A 34 4.74 -10.29 -3.45
C ALA A 34 3.27 -9.94 -3.73
N VAL A 35 2.50 -9.67 -2.68
CA VAL A 35 1.07 -9.41 -2.75
C VAL A 35 0.65 -8.19 -1.94
N GLY A 36 -0.40 -7.51 -2.40
CA GLY A 36 -1.05 -6.42 -1.70
C GLY A 36 -2.57 -6.54 -1.80
N LEU A 37 -3.27 -6.16 -0.74
CA LEU A 37 -4.73 -6.12 -0.70
C LEU A 37 -5.17 -4.74 -0.25
N THR A 38 -5.97 -4.06 -1.07
CA THR A 38 -6.41 -2.68 -0.85
C THR A 38 -7.94 -2.60 -0.81
N LYS A 39 -8.46 -1.83 0.14
CA LYS A 39 -9.86 -1.42 0.18
C LYS A 39 -10.06 -0.17 -0.68
N VAL A 40 -11.14 -0.13 -1.44
CA VAL A 40 -11.62 1.10 -2.10
C VAL A 40 -12.38 1.93 -1.07
N GLU A 41 -11.83 3.08 -0.69
CA GLU A 41 -12.50 4.02 0.21
C GLU A 41 -13.61 4.79 -0.50
N ASP A 42 -13.28 5.40 -1.64
CA ASP A 42 -14.21 6.16 -2.46
C ASP A 42 -13.91 5.91 -3.95
N VAL A 43 -14.91 5.40 -4.67
CA VAL A 43 -14.84 5.13 -6.11
C VAL A 43 -14.71 6.40 -6.95
N PHE A 44 -15.10 7.56 -6.41
CA PHE A 44 -14.99 8.86 -7.07
C PHE A 44 -13.65 9.56 -6.79
N GLN A 45 -12.85 9.04 -5.84
CA GLN A 45 -11.51 9.53 -5.53
C GLN A 45 -10.45 8.43 -5.75
N PRO A 46 -10.18 8.05 -7.01
CA PRO A 46 -9.22 6.98 -7.32
C PRO A 46 -7.81 7.31 -6.84
N HIS A 47 -7.45 8.60 -6.71
CA HIS A 47 -6.14 9.02 -6.20
C HIS A 47 -5.90 8.53 -4.76
N SER A 48 -6.93 8.51 -3.90
CA SER A 48 -6.81 8.03 -2.51
C SER A 48 -6.51 6.54 -2.49
N THR A 49 -7.19 5.76 -3.34
CA THR A 49 -6.90 4.32 -3.52
C THR A 49 -5.49 4.09 -4.08
N SER A 50 -5.04 4.92 -5.03
CA SER A 50 -3.68 4.84 -5.59
C SER A 50 -2.60 5.11 -4.55
N ILE A 51 -2.83 6.00 -3.58
CA ILE A 51 -1.90 6.24 -2.46
C ILE A 51 -1.79 4.98 -1.60
N ILE A 52 -2.91 4.34 -1.25
CA ILE A 52 -2.90 3.08 -0.50
C ILE A 52 -2.13 2.00 -1.26
N ILE A 53 -2.40 1.81 -2.56
CA ILE A 53 -1.67 0.83 -3.37
C ILE A 53 -0.17 1.13 -3.37
N SER A 54 0.22 2.39 -3.56
CA SER A 54 1.63 2.80 -3.57
C SER A 54 2.31 2.51 -2.23
N HIS A 55 1.62 2.76 -1.11
CA HIS A 55 2.11 2.43 0.23
C HIS A 55 2.36 0.91 0.39
N LEU A 56 1.43 0.09 -0.08
CA LEU A 56 1.56 -1.37 -0.04
C LEU A 56 2.67 -1.90 -0.95
N ILE A 57 2.90 -1.27 -2.10
CA ILE A 57 4.05 -1.58 -2.96
C ILE A 57 5.35 -1.21 -2.26
N GLY A 58 5.39 -0.08 -1.54
CA GLY A 58 6.52 0.31 -0.71
C GLY A 58 6.90 -0.77 0.29
N HIS A 59 5.93 -1.34 1.01
CA HIS A 59 6.18 -2.51 1.88
C HIS A 59 6.78 -3.68 1.11
N ASN A 60 6.22 -4.06 -0.05
CA ASN A 60 6.78 -5.15 -0.87
C ASN A 60 8.23 -4.88 -1.30
N LEU A 61 8.61 -3.62 -1.52
CA LEU A 61 9.97 -3.17 -1.83
C LEU A 61 10.88 -3.04 -0.59
N GLY A 62 10.38 -3.35 0.62
CA GLY A 62 11.15 -3.29 1.86
C GLY A 62 11.14 -1.93 2.55
N MET A 63 10.25 -1.01 2.17
CA MET A 63 10.10 0.28 2.86
C MET A 63 9.25 0.10 4.12
N GLU A 64 9.76 0.58 5.25
CA GLU A 64 8.99 0.66 6.49
C GLU A 64 8.22 1.98 6.58
N HIS A 65 7.39 2.13 7.62
CA HIS A 65 6.70 3.39 7.85
C HIS A 65 7.67 4.54 8.16
N ASP A 66 7.30 5.73 7.70
CA ASP A 66 8.03 6.95 8.00
C ASP A 66 8.06 7.21 9.52
N GLN A 67 9.23 7.60 10.01
CA GLN A 67 9.48 7.97 11.41
C GLN A 67 9.50 9.50 11.57
N SER A 68 9.61 9.99 12.80
CA SER A 68 9.59 11.43 13.10
C SER A 68 10.71 12.25 12.44
N ASN A 69 11.77 11.60 11.99
CA ASN A 69 12.91 12.21 11.28
C ASN A 69 12.82 12.08 9.76
N CYS A 70 11.78 11.42 9.23
CA CYS A 70 11.50 11.35 7.81
C CYS A 70 10.76 12.63 7.38
N ASP A 71 11.18 13.22 6.27
CA ASP A 71 10.56 14.43 5.74
C ASP A 71 10.35 14.30 4.23
N CYS A 72 9.17 14.70 3.78
CA CYS A 72 8.83 14.85 2.37
C CYS A 72 8.71 16.35 2.10
N SER A 73 9.87 16.97 1.87
CA SER A 73 10.16 18.38 2.21
C SER A 73 9.25 19.45 1.61
N LYS A 74 8.30 19.15 0.72
CA LYS A 74 7.24 20.05 0.22
C LYS A 74 6.06 19.26 -0.34
N GLY A 75 5.07 18.86 0.48
CA GLY A 75 3.91 18.15 -0.06
C GLY A 75 2.89 17.62 0.95
N PRO A 76 1.88 16.87 0.46
CA PRO A 76 1.05 16.00 1.31
C PRO A 76 1.92 15.03 2.14
N PRO A 77 1.36 14.37 3.17
CA PRO A 77 2.09 13.38 3.95
C PRO A 77 2.77 12.35 3.05
N CYS A 78 3.96 11.93 3.45
CA CYS A 78 4.73 10.90 2.76
C CYS A 78 3.89 9.64 2.53
N ILE A 79 4.13 8.94 1.42
CA ILE A 79 3.37 7.74 1.06
C ILE A 79 3.45 6.68 2.15
N MET A 80 4.60 6.52 2.80
CA MET A 80 4.83 5.51 3.83
C MET A 80 4.45 5.95 5.25
N THR A 81 3.65 7.02 5.40
CA THR A 81 3.12 7.41 6.71
C THR A 81 2.35 6.26 7.37
N ASN A 82 2.45 6.15 8.70
CA ASN A 82 1.75 5.11 9.48
C ASN A 82 0.21 5.25 9.44
N THR A 83 -0.31 6.41 9.01
CA THR A 83 -1.75 6.64 8.84
C THR A 83 -2.04 6.95 7.39
N ILE A 84 -2.48 5.92 6.66
CA ILE A 84 -2.85 6.06 5.26
C ILE A 84 -4.17 6.86 5.19
N PRO A 85 -4.25 7.92 4.35
CA PRO A 85 -5.44 8.76 4.21
C PRO A 85 -6.64 8.05 3.58
#